data_AF-A0A5S3YN70-F1
#
_entry.id   AF-A0A5S3YN70-F1
#
_cell.length_a   1.000
_cell.length_b   1.000
_cell.length_c   1.000
_cell.angle_alpha   90.00
_cell.angle_beta   90.00
_cell.angle_gamma   90.00
#
_symmetry.space_group_name_H-M   'P 1'
#
loop_
_entity.id
_entity.type
_entity.pdbx_description
1 polymer ?
#
loop_
_entity_poly.entity_id
_entity_poly.type
_entity_poly.pdbx_seq_one_letter_code
_entity_poly.pdbx_strand_id
1 'polypeptide(L)'
;EIKTDYQQAAKMIIKAYKKFNSGTYMIWYPVVDRARIDLLEQTLIESGVSNVQLFELATSADTQEHGMTASGMIVINAPWTLKATMDSVLPELV
;
A
#
# COMPACT_ATOMS: atom_id res chain seq x y z
N GLU A 1 12.75 -1.30 14.52
CA GLU A 1 11.51 -1.23 13.74
C GLU A 1 10.68 -2.48 14.00
N ILE A 2 9.40 -2.33 14.33
CA ILE A 2 8.55 -3.44 14.78
C ILE A 2 8.03 -4.19 13.54
N LYS A 3 8.51 -5.42 13.33
CA LYS A 3 8.17 -6.27 12.17
C LYS A 3 6.65 -6.55 12.01
N THR A 4 5.85 -6.33 13.06
CA THR A 4 4.41 -6.63 13.08
C THR A 4 3.51 -5.51 12.52
N ASP A 5 4.06 -4.34 12.21
CA ASP A 5 3.25 -3.15 11.89
C ASP A 5 2.43 -3.29 10.60
N TYR A 6 2.99 -3.90 9.54
CA TYR A 6 2.28 -4.07 8.26
C TYR A 6 1.02 -4.92 8.39
N GLN A 7 1.16 -6.09 9.02
CA GLN A 7 0.05 -7.02 9.21
C GLN A 7 -1.02 -6.46 10.15
N GLN A 8 -0.60 -5.70 11.16
CA GLN A 8 -1.54 -5.00 12.03
C GLN A 8 -2.28 -3.89 11.28
N ALA A 9 -1.60 -3.13 10.42
CA ALA A 9 -2.22 -2.10 9.58
C ALA A 9 -3.30 -2.68 8.66
N ALA A 10 -3.00 -3.76 7.92
CA ALA A 10 -3.99 -4.43 7.09
C ALA A 10 -5.20 -4.90 7.91
N LYS A 11 -4.97 -5.60 9.03
CA LYS A 11 -6.06 -6.09 9.90
C LYS A 11 -6.94 -4.96 10.44
N MET A 12 -6.34 -3.83 10.81
CA MET A 12 -7.06 -2.67 11.30
C MET A 12 -7.93 -2.03 10.21
N ILE A 13 -7.40 -1.89 9.00
CA ILE A 13 -8.14 -1.38 7.86
C ILE A 13 -9.27 -2.33 7.45
N ILE A 14 -9.04 -3.64 7.41
CA ILE A 14 -10.09 -4.64 7.13
C ILE A 14 -11.22 -4.52 8.17
N LYS A 15 -10.87 -4.37 9.45
CA LYS A 15 -11.87 -4.19 10.52
C LYS A 15 -12.64 -2.87 10.37
N ALA A 16 -11.97 -1.79 9.96
CA ALA A 16 -12.60 -0.50 9.72
C ALA A 16 -13.53 -0.56 8.49
N TYR A 17 -13.08 -1.13 7.38
CA TYR A 17 -13.83 -1.31 6.15
C TYR A 17 -15.11 -2.13 6.38
N LYS A 18 -15.05 -3.20 7.20
CA LYS A 18 -16.24 -3.97 7.59
C LYS A 18 -17.31 -3.13 8.29
N LYS A 19 -16.92 -2.06 8.99
CA LYS A 19 -17.85 -1.15 9.68
C LYS A 19 -18.29 0.02 8.82
N PHE A 20 -17.44 0.48 7.90
CA PHE A 20 -17.68 1.61 7.03
C PHE A 20 -17.08 1.37 5.64
N ASN A 21 -17.79 0.60 4.83
CA ASN A 21 -17.29 0.10 3.54
C ASN A 21 -17.19 1.17 2.44
N SER A 22 -17.79 2.35 2.63
CA SER A 22 -17.71 3.48 1.70
C SER A 22 -16.63 4.51 2.06
N GLY A 23 -15.92 4.31 3.18
CA GLY A 23 -14.82 5.17 3.57
C GLY A 23 -13.61 5.02 2.67
N THR A 24 -12.89 6.12 2.46
CA THR A 24 -11.56 6.10 1.84
C THR A 24 -10.51 5.81 2.90
N TYR A 25 -9.70 4.78 2.66
CA TYR A 25 -8.62 4.37 3.56
C TYR A 25 -7.29 4.42 2.84
N MET A 26 -6.24 4.80 3.55
CA MET A 26 -4.90 4.95 3.02
C MET A 26 -3.89 4.25 3.93
N ILE A 27 -3.04 3.39 3.37
CA ILE A 27 -1.94 2.74 4.06
C ILE A 27 -0.65 3.16 3.36
N TRP A 28 0.21 3.87 4.07
CA TRP A 28 1.59 4.10 3.64
C TRP A 28 2.47 2.94 4.12
N TYR A 29 3.40 2.49 3.29
CA TYR A 29 4.37 1.44 3.65
C TYR A 29 5.75 1.71 3.03
N PRO A 30 6.85 1.48 3.77
CA PRO A 30 8.19 1.47 3.19
C PRO A 30 8.54 0.07 2.67
N VAL A 31 9.27 -0.01 1.55
CA VAL A 31 9.82 -1.25 1.01
C VAL A 31 11.23 -1.42 1.53
N VAL A 32 11.34 -2.10 2.67
CA VAL A 32 12.62 -2.54 3.28
C VAL A 32 12.82 -4.06 3.07
N ASP A 33 11.71 -4.79 2.95
CA ASP A 33 11.66 -6.24 2.79
C ASP A 33 10.44 -6.58 1.93
N ARG A 34 10.67 -6.87 0.64
CA ARG A 34 9.61 -7.08 -0.36
C ARG A 34 8.61 -8.15 0.08
N ALA A 35 9.08 -9.22 0.72
CA ALA A 35 8.22 -10.31 1.19
C ALA A 35 7.17 -9.85 2.22
N ARG A 36 7.44 -8.78 2.99
CA ARG A 36 6.46 -8.23 3.94
C ARG A 36 5.37 -7.42 3.24
N ILE A 37 5.73 -6.75 2.15
CA ILE A 37 4.80 -5.96 1.34
C ILE A 37 3.91 -6.91 0.54
N ASP A 38 4.48 -7.96 -0.05
CA ASP A 38 3.72 -9.01 -0.73
C ASP A 38 2.68 -9.64 0.23
N LEU A 39 3.07 -9.90 1.48
CA LEU A 39 2.14 -10.43 2.49
C LEU A 39 1.07 -9.40 2.89
N LEU A 40 1.40 -8.10 2.97
CA LEU A 40 0.44 -7.02 3.22
C LEU A 40 -0.62 -6.98 2.11
N GLU A 41 -0.18 -6.99 0.85
CA GLU A 41 -1.04 -6.98 -0.33
C GLU A 41 -1.93 -8.23 -0.37
N GLN A 42 -1.33 -9.42 -0.19
CA GLN A 42 -2.06 -10.67 -0.15
C GLN A 42 -3.15 -10.67 0.93
N THR A 43 -2.83 -10.17 2.13
CA THR A 43 -3.80 -10.07 3.24
C THR A 43 -5.00 -9.21 2.87
N LEU A 44 -4.78 -8.10 2.15
CA LEU A 44 -5.87 -7.23 1.69
C LEU A 44 -6.69 -7.89 0.58
N ILE A 45 -6.05 -8.56 -0.39
CA ILE A 45 -6.73 -9.30 -1.46
C ILE A 45 -7.62 -10.40 -0.87
N GLU A 46 -7.08 -11.23 0.04
CA GLU A 46 -7.81 -12.33 0.68
C GLU A 46 -8.95 -11.86 1.59
N SER A 47 -8.90 -10.61 2.06
CA SER A 47 -9.93 -10.04 2.94
C SER A 47 -11.25 -9.71 2.24
N GLY A 48 -11.25 -9.66 0.90
CA GLY A 48 -12.41 -9.27 0.09
C GLY A 48 -12.69 -7.76 0.06
N VAL A 49 -11.76 -6.93 0.54
CA VAL A 49 -11.80 -5.48 0.32
C VAL A 49 -11.71 -5.21 -1.18
N SER A 50 -12.59 -4.34 -1.69
CA SER A 50 -12.65 -3.97 -3.11
C SER A 50 -12.23 -2.52 -3.34
N ASN A 51 -12.07 -2.13 -4.61
CA ASN A 51 -11.64 -0.79 -5.01
C ASN A 51 -10.31 -0.37 -4.36
N VAL A 52 -9.32 -1.25 -4.50
CA VAL A 52 -7.96 -1.05 -3.99
C VAL A 52 -7.09 -0.56 -5.14
N GLN A 53 -6.37 0.53 -4.90
CA GLN A 53 -5.35 1.06 -5.81
C GLN A 53 -4.02 1.07 -5.06
N LEU A 54 -2.96 0.64 -5.74
CA LEU A 54 -1.60 0.63 -5.20
C LEU A 54 -0.74 1.54 -6.06
N PHE A 55 0.00 2.43 -5.40
CA PHE A 55 0.97 3.32 -6.01
C PHE A 55 2.30 3.13 -5.29
N GLU A 56 3.35 2.76 -6.01
CA GLU A 56 4.67 2.57 -5.45
C GLU A 56 5.69 3.40 -6.22
N LEU A 57 6.59 4.05 -5.47
CA LEU A 57 7.69 4.83 -6.01
C LEU A 57 9.00 4.24 -5.49
N ALA A 58 9.82 3.74 -6.40
CA ALA A 58 11.13 3.17 -6.11
C ALA A 58 12.24 4.15 -6.51
N THR A 59 13.16 4.42 -5.59
CA THR A 59 14.38 5.21 -5.87
C THR A 59 15.52 4.33 -6.39
N SER A 60 15.43 3.01 -6.16
CA SER A 60 16.35 2.01 -6.67
C SER A 60 15.64 0.67 -6.84
N ALA A 61 16.27 -0.27 -7.55
CA ALA A 61 15.81 -1.66 -7.54
C ALA A 61 15.83 -2.24 -6.11
N ASP A 62 15.00 -3.25 -5.86
CA ASP A 62 14.99 -3.94 -4.57
C ASP A 62 16.33 -4.62 -4.31
N THR A 63 16.83 -4.44 -3.09
CA THR A 63 18.08 -5.04 -2.64
C THR A 63 17.87 -5.75 -1.32
N GLN A 64 18.67 -6.80 -1.06
CA GLN A 64 18.71 -7.42 0.27
C GLN A 64 19.56 -6.62 1.28
N GLU A 65 20.18 -5.53 0.83
CA GLU A 65 20.95 -4.63 1.67
C GLU A 65 20.05 -3.85 2.64
N HIS A 66 20.62 -3.38 3.74
CA HIS A 66 19.87 -2.60 4.72
C HIS A 66 19.54 -1.22 4.17
N GLY A 67 18.26 -0.98 3.91
CA GLY A 67 17.76 0.33 3.47
C GLY A 67 16.33 0.25 2.94
N MET A 68 15.71 1.40 2.76
CA MET A 68 14.43 1.53 2.07
C MET A 68 14.71 1.83 0.60
N THR A 69 14.31 0.93 -0.31
CA THR A 69 14.51 1.08 -1.77
C THR A 69 13.32 1.74 -2.45
N ALA A 70 12.14 1.63 -1.84
CA ALA A 70 10.91 2.20 -2.34
C ALA A 70 9.96 2.52 -1.17
N SER A 71 8.90 3.26 -1.47
CA SER A 71 7.74 3.35 -0.57
C SER A 71 6.47 3.41 -1.41
N GLY A 72 5.36 2.97 -0.82
CA GLY A 72 4.09 2.90 -1.52
C GLY A 72 2.91 3.30 -0.66
N MET A 73 1.81 3.48 -1.36
CA MET A 73 0.50 3.84 -0.85
C MET A 73 -0.54 2.87 -1.39
N ILE A 74 -1.22 2.17 -0.49
CA ILE A 74 -2.46 1.45 -0.82
C ILE A 74 -3.64 2.33 -0.45
N VAL A 75 -4.53 2.58 -1.41
CA VAL A 75 -5.73 3.41 -1.24
C VAL A 75 -6.97 2.58 -1.56
N ILE A 76 -7.85 2.44 -0.58
CA ILE A 76 -9.16 1.78 -0.72
C ILE A 76 -10.21 2.85 -0.92
N ASN A 77 -11.13 2.64 -1.87
CA ASN A 77 -12.14 3.62 -2.26
C ASN A 77 -11.51 4.97 -2.62
N ALA A 78 -10.45 4.92 -3.44
CA ALA A 78 -9.81 6.11 -3.94
C ALA A 78 -10.80 6.99 -4.73
N PRO A 79 -10.68 8.33 -4.65
CA PRO A 79 -11.33 9.23 -5.59
C PRO A 79 -11.00 8.83 -7.04
N TRP A 80 -11.97 8.90 -7.94
CA TRP A 80 -11.82 8.46 -9.34
C TRP A 80 -10.70 9.20 -10.09
N THR A 81 -10.37 10.43 -9.69
CA THR A 81 -9.28 11.21 -10.26
C THR A 81 -7.90 10.74 -9.85
N LEU A 82 -7.78 10.05 -8.70
CA LEU A 82 -6.48 9.75 -8.08
C LEU A 82 -5.59 8.93 -9.00
N LYS A 83 -6.15 7.88 -9.63
CA LYS A 83 -5.43 7.06 -10.59
C LYS A 83 -4.85 7.90 -11.73
N ALA A 84 -5.68 8.72 -12.38
CA ALA A 84 -5.23 9.55 -13.50
C ALA A 84 -4.16 10.56 -13.08
N THR A 85 -4.30 11.16 -11.90
CA THR A 85 -3.27 12.04 -11.34
C THR A 85 -1.97 11.27 -11.12
N MET A 86 -2.02 10.13 -10.44
CA MET A 86 -0.82 9.32 -10.14
C MET A 86 -0.13 8.79 -11.39
N ASP A 87 -0.90 8.31 -12.38
CA ASP A 87 -0.37 7.87 -13.68
C ASP A 87 0.40 9.01 -14.38
N SER A 88 0.00 10.28 -14.17
CA SER A 88 0.69 11.44 -14.75
C SER A 88 1.92 11.92 -13.97
N VAL A 89 1.90 11.82 -12.63
CA VAL A 89 2.95 12.42 -11.79
C VAL A 89 4.05 11.44 -11.39
N LEU A 90 3.73 10.15 -11.23
CA LEU A 90 4.72 9.16 -10.80
C LEU A 90 5.92 9.03 -11.75
N PRO A 91 5.76 9.05 -13.09
CA PRO A 91 6.90 8.99 -14.01
C PRO A 91 7.85 10.18 -13.91
N GLU A 92 7.35 11.36 -13.49
CA GLU A 92 8.16 12.58 -13.36
C GLU A 92 8.95 12.64 -12.03
N LEU A 93 8.67 11.73 -11.10
CA LEU A 93 9.29 11.70 -9.77
C LEU A 93 10.50 10.75 -9.67
N VAL A 94 10.85 10.04 -10.75
CA VAL A 94 11.95 9.05 -10.81
C VAL A 94 13.03 9.51 -11.77
#